data_AF-A0AAD6A4Y9-F1
#
_entry.id   AF-A0AAD6A4Y9-F1
#
_cell.length_a   1.000
_cell.length_b   1.000
_cell.length_c   1.000
_cell.angle_alpha   90.00
_cell.angle_beta   90.00
_cell.angle_gamma   90.00
#
_symmetry.space_group_name_H-M   'P 1'
#
loop_
_entity.id
_entity.type
_entity.pdbx_description
1 polymer ?
#
loop_
_entity_poly.entity_id
_entity_poly.type
_entity_poly.pdbx_seq_one_letter_code
_entity_poly.pdbx_strand_id
1 'polypeptide(L)'
;MVDVIKVFIRTERLADHNGHLCCIVSRMLDIFVAAGHHQYAKGARLYCQLMKQLETLPAYKETFESFTAHGNHVVRYSSHDWSGIWCDICIEQTLMKSAKSEGAQEMTQSMLREQQK
;
A
#
# COMPACT_ATOMS: atom_id res chain seq x y z
N MET A 1 19.89 4.55 -5.19
CA MET A 1 18.74 4.35 -4.25
C MET A 1 17.68 5.43 -4.42
N VAL A 2 18.00 6.72 -4.28
CA VAL A 2 17.03 7.83 -4.40
C VAL A 2 16.21 7.78 -5.69
N ASP A 3 16.83 7.52 -6.84
CA ASP A 3 16.11 7.46 -8.11
C ASP A 3 15.16 6.26 -8.22
N VAL A 4 15.50 5.14 -7.57
CA VAL A 4 14.60 3.97 -7.48
C VAL A 4 13.35 4.34 -6.71
N ILE A 5 13.51 5.02 -5.57
CA ILE A 5 12.39 5.47 -4.74
C ILE A 5 11.53 6.50 -5.50
N LYS A 6 12.15 7.44 -6.23
CA LYS A 6 11.40 8.41 -7.04
C LYS A 6 10.55 7.72 -8.12
N VAL A 7 11.09 6.71 -8.80
CA VAL A 7 10.35 5.93 -9.79
C VAL A 7 9.21 5.17 -9.13
N PHE A 8 9.47 4.51 -8.00
CA PHE A 8 8.46 3.77 -7.25
C PHE A 8 7.31 4.68 -6.78
N ILE A 9 7.63 5.83 -6.16
CA ILE A 9 6.62 6.81 -5.76
C ILE A 9 5.83 7.27 -6.99
N ARG A 10 6.49 7.54 -8.11
CA ARG A 10 5.80 7.96 -9.34
C ARG A 10 4.80 6.92 -9.82
N THR A 11 5.18 5.63 -9.86
CA THR A 11 4.27 4.58 -10.33
C THR A 11 3.06 4.45 -9.39
N GLU A 12 3.28 4.55 -8.07
CA GLU A 12 2.19 4.55 -7.07
C GLU A 12 1.23 5.73 -7.27
N ARG A 13 1.75 6.96 -7.34
CA ARG A 13 0.93 8.18 -7.45
C ARG A 13 0.10 8.17 -8.74
N LEU A 14 0.64 7.59 -9.81
CA LEU A 14 0.00 7.51 -11.13
C LEU A 14 -0.91 6.28 -11.32
N ALA A 15 -1.01 5.37 -10.34
CA ALA A 15 -1.71 4.09 -10.48
C ALA A 15 -1.16 3.20 -11.62
N ASP A 16 0.15 3.30 -11.90
CA ASP A 16 0.84 2.50 -12.90
C ASP A 16 1.25 1.15 -12.30
N HIS A 17 0.33 0.18 -12.41
CA HIS A 17 0.50 -1.17 -11.88
C HIS A 17 1.73 -1.90 -12.47
N ASN A 18 1.93 -1.79 -13.78
CA ASN A 18 3.03 -2.48 -14.46
C ASN A 18 4.38 -1.84 -14.11
N GLY A 19 4.44 -0.52 -14.06
CA GLY A 19 5.62 0.22 -13.60
C GLY A 19 5.97 -0.12 -12.16
N HIS A 20 4.98 -0.24 -11.27
CA HIS A 20 5.17 -0.65 -9.89
C HIS A 20 5.85 -2.03 -9.79
N LEU A 21 5.28 -3.06 -10.44
CA LEU A 21 5.85 -4.41 -10.41
C LEU A 21 7.24 -4.46 -11.04
N CYS A 22 7.43 -3.78 -12.16
CA CYS A 22 8.72 -3.70 -12.84
C CYS A 22 9.79 -3.06 -11.94
N CYS A 23 9.46 -1.96 -11.23
CA CYS A 23 10.37 -1.30 -10.30
C CYS A 23 10.77 -2.22 -9.14
N ILE A 24 9.83 -2.99 -8.60
CA ILE A 24 10.13 -3.96 -7.53
C ILE A 24 11.11 -5.02 -8.03
N VAL A 25 10.77 -5.70 -9.14
CA VAL A 25 11.53 -6.84 -9.66
C VAL A 25 12.92 -6.43 -10.15
N SER A 26 13.02 -5.32 -10.88
CA SER A 26 14.27 -4.92 -11.56
C SER A 26 15.24 -4.13 -10.69
N ARG A 27 14.79 -3.59 -9.54
CA ARG A 27 15.59 -2.65 -8.75
C ARG A 27 15.49 -2.85 -7.24
N MET A 28 14.29 -3.00 -6.68
CA MET A 28 14.13 -3.01 -5.22
C MET A 28 14.52 -4.33 -4.57
N LEU A 29 14.29 -5.47 -5.22
CA LEU A 29 14.67 -6.78 -4.68
C LEU A 29 16.17 -6.87 -4.38
N ASP A 30 17.02 -6.41 -5.29
CA ASP A 30 18.48 -6.42 -5.11
C ASP A 30 18.90 -5.54 -3.94
N ILE A 31 18.25 -4.38 -3.77
CA ILE A 31 18.48 -3.48 -2.63
C ILE A 31 18.11 -4.17 -1.32
N PHE A 32 16.95 -4.83 -1.25
CA PHE A 32 16.53 -5.54 -0.04
C PHE A 32 17.50 -6.66 0.34
N VAL A 33 17.98 -7.43 -0.65
CA VAL A 33 18.97 -8.49 -0.40
C VAL A 33 20.29 -7.90 0.05
N ALA A 34 20.83 -6.90 -0.65
CA ALA A 34 22.12 -6.29 -0.34
C ALA A 34 22.13 -5.58 1.03
N ALA A 35 21.00 -4.99 1.44
CA ALA A 35 20.85 -4.35 2.75
C ALA A 35 20.56 -5.33 3.90
N GLY A 36 20.46 -6.64 3.63
CA GLY A 36 20.15 -7.66 4.63
C GLY A 36 18.68 -7.75 5.01
N HIS A 37 17.78 -7.07 4.30
CA HIS A 37 16.33 -7.10 4.49
C HIS A 37 15.68 -8.30 3.79
N HIS A 38 16.16 -9.50 4.12
CA HIS A 38 15.76 -10.75 3.45
C HIS A 38 14.25 -11.04 3.53
N GLN A 39 13.58 -10.64 4.60
CA GLN A 39 12.13 -10.84 4.73
C GLN A 39 11.34 -9.94 3.75
N TYR A 40 11.76 -8.68 3.57
CA TYR A 40 11.18 -7.81 2.55
C TYR A 40 11.46 -8.31 1.15
N ALA A 41 12.68 -8.82 0.87
CA ALA A 41 12.99 -9.44 -0.41
C ALA A 41 12.08 -10.65 -0.71
N LYS A 42 11.89 -11.55 0.27
CA LYS A 42 11.00 -12.72 0.13
C LYS A 42 9.54 -12.29 -0.09
N GLY A 43 9.04 -11.38 0.73
CA GLY A 43 7.67 -10.89 0.64
C GLY A 43 7.39 -10.20 -0.68
N ALA A 44 8.27 -9.29 -1.11
CA ALA A 44 8.15 -8.60 -2.39
C ALA A 44 8.20 -9.56 -3.59
N ARG A 45 9.06 -10.58 -3.54
CA ARG A 45 9.12 -11.61 -4.59
C ARG A 45 7.82 -12.43 -4.65
N LEU A 46 7.31 -12.87 -3.51
CA LEU A 46 6.04 -13.60 -3.43
C LEU A 46 4.89 -12.75 -3.95
N TYR A 47 4.83 -11.48 -3.55
CA TYR A 47 3.85 -10.52 -4.05
C TYR A 47 3.87 -10.43 -5.58
N CYS A 48 5.03 -10.21 -6.20
CA CYS A 48 5.12 -10.14 -7.66
C CYS A 48 4.72 -11.44 -8.35
N GLN A 49 5.00 -12.60 -7.75
CA GLN A 49 4.56 -13.90 -8.27
C GLN A 49 3.03 -14.04 -8.24
N LEU A 50 2.39 -13.64 -7.13
CA LEU A 50 0.93 -13.65 -7.00
C LEU A 50 0.27 -12.69 -7.99
N MET A 51 0.81 -11.48 -8.16
CA MET A 51 0.30 -10.51 -9.14
C MET A 51 0.36 -11.05 -10.57
N LYS A 52 1.40 -11.80 -10.92
CA LYS A 52 1.50 -12.46 -12.23
C LYS A 52 0.55 -13.64 -12.40
N GLN A 53 0.22 -14.34 -11.32
CA GLN A 53 -0.81 -15.40 -11.36
C GLN A 53 -2.22 -14.80 -11.48
N LEU A 54 -2.49 -13.66 -10.86
CA LEU A 54 -3.76 -12.93 -10.97
C LEU A 54 -4.09 -12.57 -12.42
N GLU A 55 -3.09 -12.25 -13.25
CA GLU A 55 -3.24 -12.00 -14.69
C GLU A 55 -3.84 -13.20 -15.45
N THR A 56 -3.53 -14.43 -15.03
CA THR A 56 -3.90 -15.65 -15.77
C THR A 56 -5.10 -16.40 -15.19
N LEU A 57 -5.49 -16.11 -13.94
CA LEU A 57 -6.57 -16.80 -13.25
C LEU A 57 -7.95 -16.21 -13.63
N PRO A 58 -8.86 -17.00 -14.24
CA PRO A 58 -10.16 -16.49 -14.69
C PRO A 58 -11.01 -15.89 -13.57
N ALA A 59 -10.91 -16.45 -12.35
CA ALA A 59 -11.66 -15.99 -11.19
C ALA A 59 -11.36 -14.54 -10.77
N TYR A 60 -10.22 -13.99 -11.19
CA TYR A 60 -9.77 -12.65 -10.80
C TYR A 60 -9.65 -11.69 -11.97
N LYS A 61 -10.09 -12.08 -13.16
CA LYS A 61 -9.96 -11.29 -14.39
C LYS A 61 -10.51 -9.87 -14.22
N GLU A 62 -11.72 -9.74 -13.66
CA GLU A 62 -12.35 -8.44 -13.42
C GLU A 62 -11.55 -7.58 -12.43
N THR A 63 -11.02 -8.19 -11.37
CA THR A 63 -10.18 -7.49 -10.39
C THR A 63 -8.86 -7.02 -11.02
N PHE A 64 -8.25 -7.86 -11.84
CA PHE A 64 -7.03 -7.53 -12.56
C PHE A 64 -7.26 -6.39 -13.57
N GLU A 65 -8.35 -6.43 -14.33
CA GLU A 65 -8.77 -5.35 -15.23
C GLU A 65 -9.05 -4.06 -14.46
N SER A 66 -9.74 -4.14 -13.32
CA SER A 66 -9.97 -3.02 -12.40
C SER A 66 -8.66 -2.35 -11.94
N PHE A 67 -7.60 -3.13 -11.70
CA PHE A 67 -6.31 -2.58 -11.29
C PHE A 67 -5.50 -2.01 -12.45
N THR A 68 -5.49 -2.71 -13.60
CA THR A 68 -4.62 -2.37 -14.73
C THR A 68 -5.22 -1.35 -15.69
N ALA A 69 -6.52 -1.46 -15.99
CA ALA A 69 -7.22 -0.55 -16.91
C ALA A 69 -7.81 0.67 -16.18
N HIS A 70 -8.25 0.50 -14.94
CA HIS A 70 -8.95 1.56 -14.20
C HIS A 70 -8.14 2.16 -13.05
N GLY A 71 -7.05 1.52 -12.62
CA GLY A 71 -6.21 2.04 -11.53
C GLY A 71 -6.88 2.02 -10.16
N ASN A 72 -7.91 1.19 -9.96
CA ASN A 72 -8.75 1.18 -8.75
C ASN A 72 -8.04 0.72 -7.47
N HIS A 73 -6.78 0.32 -7.58
CA HIS A 73 -5.91 0.09 -6.43
C HIS A 73 -5.46 1.41 -5.77
N VAL A 74 -5.69 2.57 -6.41
CA VAL A 74 -5.28 3.89 -5.91
C VAL A 74 -6.50 4.80 -5.72
N VAL A 75 -6.60 5.41 -4.54
CA VAL A 75 -7.59 6.46 -4.23
C VAL A 75 -6.99 7.83 -4.55
N ARG A 76 -7.78 8.72 -5.14
CA ARG A 76 -7.39 10.10 -5.45
C ARG A 76 -8.27 11.09 -4.69
N TYR A 77 -7.66 12.07 -4.04
CA TYR A 77 -8.40 13.15 -3.38
C TYR A 77 -8.74 14.32 -4.34
N SER A 78 -8.17 14.32 -5.56
CA SER A 78 -8.36 15.34 -6.59
C SER A 78 -8.27 14.72 -7.98
N SER A 79 -8.59 15.50 -9.03
CA SER A 79 -8.40 15.08 -10.43
C SER A 79 -6.94 15.12 -10.91
N HIS A 80 -5.99 15.55 -10.07
CA HIS A 80 -4.59 15.61 -10.46
C HIS A 80 -3.94 14.22 -10.47
N ASP A 81 -3.23 13.88 -11.55
CA ASP A 81 -2.61 12.56 -11.72
C ASP A 81 -1.59 12.22 -10.63
N TRP A 82 -0.91 13.22 -10.05
CA TRP A 82 0.00 12.97 -8.93
C TRP A 82 -0.72 12.89 -7.58
N SER A 83 -2.05 12.79 -7.48
CA SER A 83 -2.76 12.78 -6.19
C SER A 83 -3.05 11.39 -5.61
N GLY A 84 -2.62 10.31 -6.27
CA GLY A 84 -2.98 8.94 -5.92
C GLY A 84 -2.32 8.41 -4.65
N ILE A 85 -3.07 7.74 -3.77
CA ILE A 85 -2.56 6.98 -2.63
C ILE A 85 -3.10 5.56 -2.73
N TRP A 86 -2.26 4.56 -2.43
CA TRP A 86 -2.68 3.16 -2.45
C TRP A 86 -3.83 2.91 -1.46
N CYS A 87 -4.87 2.18 -1.89
CA CYS A 87 -6.09 1.97 -1.12
C CYS A 87 -5.82 1.40 0.28
N ASP A 88 -4.86 0.48 0.39
CA ASP A 88 -4.49 -0.15 1.65
C ASP A 88 -4.02 0.87 2.68
N ILE A 89 -3.10 1.78 2.30
CA ILE A 89 -2.65 2.89 3.15
C ILE A 89 -3.84 3.77 3.56
N CYS A 90 -4.76 4.07 2.64
CA CYS A 90 -5.95 4.87 2.97
C CYS A 90 -6.84 4.16 4.02
N ILE A 91 -7.07 2.86 3.86
CA ILE A 91 -7.89 2.06 4.77
C ILE A 91 -7.20 1.96 6.14
N GLU A 92 -5.94 1.56 6.17
CA GLU A 92 -5.15 1.44 7.41
C GLU A 92 -5.13 2.76 8.18
N GLN A 93 -4.79 3.87 7.51
CA GLN A 93 -4.71 5.18 8.16
C GLN A 93 -6.08 5.65 8.67
N THR A 94 -7.16 5.34 7.96
CA THR A 94 -8.51 5.69 8.39
C THR A 94 -8.92 4.87 9.61
N LEU A 95 -8.76 3.54 9.55
CA LEU A 95 -9.10 2.64 10.66
C LEU A 95 -8.25 2.92 11.91
N MET A 96 -6.95 3.14 11.76
CA MET A 96 -6.07 3.46 12.87
C MET A 96 -6.42 4.79 13.53
N LYS A 97 -6.86 5.80 12.77
CA LYS A 97 -7.33 7.07 13.35
C LYS A 97 -8.56 6.86 14.21
N SER A 98 -9.56 6.13 13.70
CA SER A 98 -10.79 5.82 14.44
C SER A 98 -10.50 5.04 15.73
N ALA A 99 -9.68 4.00 15.65
CA ALA A 99 -9.30 3.19 16.82
C ALA A 99 -8.54 4.02 17.86
N LYS A 100 -7.66 4.93 17.44
CA LYS A 100 -6.95 5.85 18.35
C LYS A 100 -7.89 6.84 19.03
N SER A 101 -8.88 7.38 18.32
CA SER A 101 -9.86 8.30 18.92
C SER A 101 -10.75 7.60 19.94
N GLU A 102 -11.23 6.39 19.63
CA GLU A 102 -12.09 5.61 20.55
C GLU A 102 -11.33 5.19 21.81
N GLY A 103 -10.12 4.63 21.66
CA GLY A 103 -9.28 4.25 22.80
C GLY A 103 -8.86 5.46 23.66
N ALA A 104 -8.60 6.62 23.05
CA ALA A 104 -8.33 7.86 23.80
C ALA A 104 -9.57 8.35 24.57
N GLN A 105 -10.77 8.19 24.00
CA GLN A 105 -12.03 8.51 24.68
C GLN A 105 -12.25 7.60 25.89
N GLU A 106 -12.01 6.30 25.77
CA GLU A 106 -12.12 5.34 26.88
C GLU A 106 -11.14 5.64 28.02
N MET A 107 -9.88 5.95 27.70
CA MET A 107 -8.89 6.35 28.71
C MET A 107 -9.28 7.66 29.41
N THR A 108 -9.80 8.64 28.67
CA THR A 108 -10.25 9.91 29.27
C THR A 108 -11.42 9.67 30.22
N GLN A 109 -12.36 8.80 29.84
CA GLN A 109 -13.50 8.41 30.68
C GLN A 109 -13.06 7.62 31.93
N SER A 110 -12.05 6.76 31.84
CA SER A 110 -11.53 6.05 33.01
C SER A 110 -10.86 7.00 34.00
N MET A 111 -10.06 7.96 33.51
CA MET A 111 -9.43 8.99 34.35
C MET A 111 -10.48 9.89 35.05
N LEU A 112 -11.56 10.27 34.35
CA LEU A 112 -12.65 11.04 34.95
C LEU A 112 -13.40 10.25 36.04
N ARG A 113 -13.56 8.93 35.89
CA ARG A 113 -14.18 8.06 36.89
C ARG A 113 -13.31 7.87 38.14
N GLU A 114 -11.99 7.91 38.00
CA GLU A 114 -11.07 7.83 39.15
C GLU A 114 -11.03 9.13 39.96
N GLN A 115 -11.20 10.29 39.33
CA GLN A 115 -11.25 11.60 40.01
C GLN A 115 -12.56 11.84 40.79
N GLN A 116 -13.56 10.96 40.63
CA GLN A 116 -14.86 11.03 41.31
C GLN A 116 -14.98 10.06 42.51
N LYS A 117 -13.90 9.37 42.87
CA LYS A 117 -13.79 8.54 44.07
C LYS A 117 -12.94 9.23 45.12
#